data_AF-A0A0M0WV17-F1
#
_entry.id   AF-A0A0M0WV17-F1
#
_cell.length_a   1.000
_cell.length_b   1.000
_cell.length_c   1.000
_cell.angle_alpha   90.00
_cell.angle_beta   90.00
_cell.angle_gamma   90.00
#
_symmetry.space_group_name_H-M   'P 1'
#
loop_
_entity.id
_entity.type
_entity.pdbx_description
1 polymer ?
#
loop_
_entity_poly.entity_id
_entity_poly.type
_entity_poly.pdbx_seq_one_letter_code
_entity_poly.pdbx_strand_id
1 'polypeptide(L)'
;AQFLDADGNALGNAQKQVTTTQNINLYVKPTSSSKVISTVNSKVNLPVYKTVSGFHLTVVNGVPGYIVANSTAEVKVEKPSTPDPTPVSPTPAPPTTTTTQTVSGDVLGRVTVDSLNIRKEANSTSAVVSKLKKGDYVQVNSINGYWAQVTYQGQKGYVHKSYLKLLNQNGNPLKDRIIIIDPGHGGSDVGTLYDKIYEKDITLKVGTLVKDKLEAAGAKVLMPRTGDTFSPPQKHVDFSHANYGEIFVSIHVNSAVNTDAKGTETYYAKTPGDMFQEDIDLATFVNNQIVNNLNMNNRKVRKYNYIVVANTNIPAILVELGFLSNNEDRAKLTDDKYIELFAESIYKGILEYYSKQ
;
A
#
# COMPACT_ATOMS: atom_id res chain seq x y z
N ALA A 1 7.50 14.24 -0.24
CA ALA A 1 8.39 13.16 -0.71
C ALA A 1 8.40 13.18 -2.23
N GLN A 2 9.54 12.93 -2.89
CA GLN A 2 9.61 12.92 -4.35
C GLN A 2 9.50 11.48 -4.82
N PHE A 3 8.55 11.19 -5.72
CA PHE A 3 8.54 9.95 -6.50
C PHE A 3 9.89 9.80 -7.23
N LEU A 4 10.35 8.59 -7.51
CA LEU A 4 11.57 8.36 -8.29
C LEU A 4 11.24 7.89 -9.71
N ASP A 5 11.99 8.32 -10.72
CA ASP A 5 11.88 7.77 -12.08
C ASP A 5 12.56 6.40 -12.21
N ALA A 6 12.51 5.81 -13.41
CA ALA A 6 13.11 4.50 -13.69
C ALA A 6 14.64 4.45 -13.47
N ASP A 7 15.30 5.61 -13.40
CA ASP A 7 16.74 5.74 -13.15
C ASP A 7 17.03 6.05 -11.67
N GLY A 8 16.01 6.04 -10.82
CA GLY A 8 16.12 6.29 -9.38
C GLY A 8 16.19 7.77 -8.98
N ASN A 9 15.91 8.70 -9.91
CA ASN A 9 15.98 10.14 -9.64
C ASN A 9 14.63 10.70 -9.19
N ALA A 10 14.65 11.63 -8.25
CA ALA A 10 13.45 12.34 -7.83
C ALA A 10 12.71 13.04 -9.00
N LEU A 11 11.40 12.87 -9.07
CA LEU A 11 10.52 13.47 -10.09
C LEU A 11 10.41 14.99 -9.97
N GLY A 12 10.64 15.55 -8.77
CA GLY A 12 10.39 16.97 -8.51
C GLY A 12 8.89 17.31 -8.42
N ASN A 13 8.56 18.57 -8.70
CA ASN A 13 7.18 19.07 -8.69
C ASN A 13 6.51 18.86 -10.06
N ALA A 14 5.20 18.62 -10.06
CA ALA A 14 4.43 18.56 -11.30
C ALA A 14 4.49 19.93 -12.01
N GLN A 15 4.84 19.92 -13.30
CA GLN A 15 4.97 21.10 -14.14
C GLN A 15 3.61 21.55 -14.70
N LYS A 16 2.72 20.58 -14.99
CA LYS A 16 1.38 20.82 -15.55
C LYS A 16 0.47 19.62 -15.31
N GLN A 17 -0.82 19.76 -15.66
CA GLN A 17 -1.75 18.64 -15.76
C GLN A 17 -2.19 18.44 -17.22
N VAL A 18 -2.36 17.18 -17.60
CA VAL A 18 -2.90 16.79 -18.90
C VAL A 18 -4.05 15.81 -18.71
N THR A 19 -4.97 15.78 -19.67
CA THR A 19 -6.04 14.79 -19.76
C THR A 19 -5.73 13.84 -20.91
N THR A 20 -5.83 12.53 -20.68
CA THR A 20 -5.69 11.53 -21.75
C THR A 20 -6.84 11.67 -22.76
N THR A 21 -6.53 11.73 -24.07
CA THR A 21 -7.56 11.90 -25.12
C THR A 21 -8.11 10.56 -25.62
N GLN A 22 -7.40 9.48 -25.33
CA GLN A 22 -7.72 8.11 -25.72
C GLN A 22 -7.16 7.14 -24.67
N ASN A 23 -7.43 5.84 -24.85
CA ASN A 23 -6.73 4.84 -24.07
C ASN A 23 -5.26 4.79 -24.52
N ILE A 24 -4.34 4.87 -23.57
CA ILE A 24 -2.90 4.95 -23.82
C ILE A 24 -2.13 4.02 -22.90
N ASN A 25 -0.91 3.68 -23.29
CA ASN A 25 -0.01 2.90 -22.45
C ASN A 25 0.87 3.82 -21.59
N LEU A 26 1.13 3.38 -20.37
CA LEU A 26 2.21 3.85 -19.52
C LEU A 26 3.42 2.95 -19.75
N TYR A 27 4.57 3.52 -20.09
CA TYR A 27 5.80 2.80 -20.45
C TYR A 27 6.88 2.97 -19.38
N VAL A 28 7.77 1.98 -19.27
CA VAL A 28 8.97 2.07 -18.40
C VAL A 28 9.95 3.15 -18.86
N LYS A 29 10.17 3.29 -20.17
CA LYS A 29 11.08 4.26 -20.81
C LYS A 29 10.31 5.14 -21.82
N PRO A 30 10.83 6.33 -22.17
CA PRO A 30 10.18 7.26 -23.12
C PRO A 30 10.33 6.79 -24.58
N THR A 31 9.84 5.58 -24.87
CA THR A 31 9.78 4.97 -26.21
C THR A 31 8.61 3.99 -26.25
N SER A 32 7.89 3.93 -27.37
CA SER A 32 6.76 3.02 -27.57
C SER A 32 7.18 1.55 -27.67
N SER A 33 8.47 1.27 -27.90
CA SER A 33 9.04 -0.08 -27.85
C SER A 33 9.40 -0.55 -26.43
N SER A 34 9.26 0.32 -25.42
CA SER A 34 9.48 -0.05 -24.03
C SER A 34 8.40 -1.01 -23.53
N LYS A 35 8.72 -1.77 -22.49
CA LYS A 35 7.72 -2.51 -21.73
C LYS A 35 6.62 -1.56 -21.24
N VAL A 36 5.38 -2.00 -21.40
CA VAL A 36 4.19 -1.35 -20.88
C VAL A 36 4.03 -1.72 -19.41
N ILE A 37 3.93 -0.70 -18.57
CA ILE A 37 3.51 -0.80 -17.18
C ILE A 37 2.01 -1.02 -17.19
N SER A 38 1.18 -0.06 -17.57
CA SER A 38 -0.28 -0.23 -17.53
C SER A 38 -0.97 0.47 -18.69
N THR A 39 -2.27 0.24 -18.84
CA THR A 39 -3.12 1.02 -19.74
C THR A 39 -3.89 2.07 -18.95
N VAL A 40 -3.80 3.32 -19.39
CA VAL A 40 -4.58 4.44 -18.86
C VAL A 40 -5.78 4.67 -19.76
N ASN A 41 -6.98 4.71 -19.18
CA ASN A 41 -8.20 5.02 -19.92
C ASN A 41 -8.20 6.46 -20.44
N SER A 42 -9.03 6.74 -21.44
CA SER A 42 -9.33 8.11 -21.88
C SER A 42 -9.97 8.95 -20.77
N LYS A 43 -9.83 10.28 -20.86
CA LYS A 43 -10.39 11.28 -19.94
C LYS A 43 -9.86 11.19 -18.50
N VAL A 44 -8.63 10.70 -18.32
CA VAL A 44 -7.95 10.66 -17.03
C VAL A 44 -7.03 11.87 -16.91
N ASN A 45 -7.18 12.65 -15.83
CA ASN A 45 -6.30 13.77 -15.53
C ASN A 45 -5.04 13.26 -14.83
N LEU A 46 -3.88 13.66 -15.34
CA LEU A 46 -2.58 13.21 -14.88
C LEU A 46 -1.61 14.37 -14.70
N PRO A 47 -0.84 14.40 -13.59
CA PRO A 47 0.26 15.34 -13.44
C PRO A 47 1.40 14.97 -14.39
N VAL A 48 2.04 15.97 -14.99
CA VAL A 48 3.25 15.82 -15.80
C VAL A 48 4.42 16.41 -15.05
N TYR A 49 5.45 15.60 -14.81
CA TYR A 49 6.65 15.98 -14.06
C TYR A 49 7.80 16.42 -14.98
N LYS A 50 7.94 15.76 -16.13
CA LYS A 50 8.86 16.16 -17.20
C LYS A 50 8.35 15.67 -18.54
N THR A 51 8.77 16.31 -19.62
CA THR A 51 8.54 15.82 -20.98
C THR A 51 9.89 15.53 -21.61
N VAL A 52 10.08 14.32 -22.14
CA VAL A 52 11.32 13.94 -22.82
C VAL A 52 10.97 13.12 -24.05
N SER A 53 11.57 13.46 -25.20
CA SER A 53 11.43 12.70 -26.45
C SER A 53 9.99 12.41 -26.89
N GLY A 54 9.06 13.35 -26.68
CA GLY A 54 7.64 13.18 -27.02
C GLY A 54 6.82 12.35 -26.02
N PHE A 55 7.37 12.04 -24.84
CA PHE A 55 6.68 11.37 -23.75
C PHE A 55 6.59 12.25 -22.50
N HIS A 56 5.46 12.20 -21.81
CA HIS A 56 5.28 12.79 -20.49
C HIS A 56 5.60 11.76 -19.41
N LEU A 57 6.52 12.10 -18.51
CA LEU A 57 6.67 11.38 -17.25
C LEU A 57 5.52 11.78 -16.33
N THR A 58 4.78 10.79 -15.88
CA THR A 58 3.61 10.92 -15.02
C THR A 58 3.65 9.85 -13.93
N VAL A 59 2.63 9.85 -13.06
CA VAL A 59 2.41 8.82 -12.05
C VAL A 59 0.98 8.32 -12.21
N VAL A 60 0.81 7.01 -12.41
CA VAL A 60 -0.49 6.35 -12.47
C VAL A 60 -0.54 5.32 -11.34
N ASN A 61 -1.54 5.41 -10.47
CA ASN A 61 -1.72 4.52 -9.30
C ASN A 61 -0.46 4.42 -8.41
N GLY A 62 0.28 5.54 -8.25
CA GLY A 62 1.53 5.58 -7.49
C GLY A 62 2.74 4.98 -8.22
N VAL A 63 2.60 4.58 -9.48
CA VAL A 63 3.68 4.06 -10.33
C VAL A 63 4.12 5.12 -11.34
N PRO A 64 5.38 5.58 -11.28
CA PRO A 64 5.92 6.52 -12.26
C PRO A 64 6.21 5.82 -13.59
N GLY A 65 5.87 6.49 -14.69
CA GLY A 65 6.11 5.98 -16.04
C GLY A 65 5.84 7.03 -17.13
N TYR A 66 6.04 6.64 -18.38
CA TYR A 66 5.99 7.53 -19.53
C TYR A 66 4.73 7.30 -20.36
N ILE A 67 3.94 8.35 -20.61
CA ILE A 67 2.80 8.31 -21.56
C ILE A 67 3.14 9.11 -22.82
N VAL A 68 2.53 8.78 -23.95
CA VAL A 68 2.78 9.51 -25.21
C VAL A 68 2.15 10.91 -25.13
N ALA A 69 2.94 11.97 -25.31
CA ALA A 69 2.50 13.35 -25.09
C ALA A 69 1.37 13.78 -26.04
N ASN A 70 1.45 13.39 -27.31
CA ASN A 70 0.46 13.74 -28.34
C ASN A 70 -0.90 13.06 -28.16
N SER A 71 -1.00 12.11 -27.23
CA SER A 71 -2.25 11.41 -26.86
C SER A 71 -2.88 12.03 -25.61
N THR A 72 -2.51 13.27 -25.31
CA THR A 72 -3.00 14.04 -24.16
C THR A 72 -3.31 15.48 -24.56
N ALA A 73 -4.21 16.12 -23.83
CA ALA A 73 -4.53 17.55 -23.95
C ALA A 73 -4.20 18.25 -22.63
N GLU A 74 -3.60 19.43 -22.66
CA GLU A 74 -3.37 20.20 -21.43
C GLU A 74 -4.69 20.62 -20.79
N VAL A 75 -4.77 20.50 -19.46
CA VAL A 75 -5.89 21.02 -18.69
C VAL A 75 -5.77 22.54 -18.65
N LYS A 76 -6.57 23.24 -19.45
CA LYS A 76 -6.70 24.70 -19.33
C LYS A 76 -7.37 25.00 -17.99
N VAL A 77 -6.66 25.67 -17.10
CA VAL A 77 -7.26 26.23 -15.88
C VAL A 77 -8.14 27.40 -16.30
N GLU A 78 -9.46 27.21 -16.38
CA GLU A 78 -10.37 28.34 -16.45
C GLU A 78 -10.25 29.12 -15.13
N LYS A 79 -9.94 30.42 -15.25
CA LYS A 79 -9.90 31.34 -14.11
C LYS A 79 -11.32 31.40 -13.52
N PRO A 80 -11.51 31.20 -12.20
CA PRO A 80 -12.85 31.21 -11.62
C PRO A 80 -13.52 32.58 -11.84
N SER A 81 -14.69 32.61 -12.47
CA SER A 81 -15.62 33.73 -12.34
C SER A 81 -16.18 33.73 -10.92
N THR A 82 -16.13 34.88 -10.25
CA THR A 82 -16.65 35.10 -8.89
C THR A 82 -18.13 34.74 -8.77
N PRO A 83 -18.53 33.80 -7.88
CA PRO A 83 -19.93 33.61 -7.51
C PRO A 83 -20.28 34.39 -6.24
N ASP A 84 -21.53 34.86 -6.21
CA ASP A 84 -22.26 35.58 -5.16
C ASP A 84 -22.24 34.84 -3.79
N PRO A 85 -22.32 35.53 -2.62
CA PRO A 85 -22.16 34.91 -1.32
C PRO A 85 -23.46 34.22 -0.88
N THR A 86 -23.48 32.90 -0.96
CA THR A 86 -24.42 32.05 -0.20
C THR A 86 -23.63 31.02 0.61
N PRO A 87 -24.16 30.56 1.76
CA PRO A 87 -23.35 29.96 2.81
C PRO A 87 -22.75 28.61 2.41
N VAL A 88 -21.45 28.50 2.66
CA VAL A 88 -20.58 27.34 2.44
C VAL A 88 -21.04 26.10 3.23
N SER A 89 -21.39 25.05 2.49
CA SER A 89 -21.42 23.65 2.94
C SER A 89 -20.03 23.02 2.74
N PRO A 90 -19.53 22.12 3.62
CA PRO A 90 -18.13 21.77 3.64
C PRO A 90 -17.72 20.74 2.56
N THR A 91 -16.63 21.10 1.87
CA THR A 91 -15.58 20.25 1.28
C THR A 91 -15.96 19.32 0.12
N PRO A 92 -15.28 19.42 -1.05
CA PRO A 92 -15.48 18.49 -2.15
C PRO A 92 -15.09 17.08 -1.72
N ALA A 93 -15.96 16.10 -2.01
CA ALA A 93 -15.58 14.70 -2.00
C ALA A 93 -14.35 14.49 -2.90
N PRO A 94 -13.37 13.66 -2.52
CA PRO A 94 -12.37 13.17 -3.47
C PRO A 94 -13.10 12.53 -4.65
N PRO A 95 -12.58 12.62 -5.89
CA PRO A 95 -13.24 12.00 -7.03
C PRO A 95 -13.33 10.48 -6.82
N THR A 96 -14.52 10.02 -6.42
CA THR A 96 -14.89 8.61 -6.34
C THR A 96 -15.22 8.11 -7.74
N THR A 97 -14.18 7.95 -8.54
CA THR A 97 -14.24 7.12 -9.76
C THR A 97 -12.98 6.27 -9.78
N THR A 98 -13.00 5.22 -8.96
CA THR A 98 -12.11 4.06 -9.16
C THR A 98 -12.58 3.35 -10.41
N THR A 99 -12.25 3.91 -11.58
CA THR A 99 -12.37 3.21 -12.85
C THR A 99 -11.29 2.13 -12.80
N THR A 100 -11.69 0.89 -12.54
CA THR A 100 -10.81 -0.28 -12.55
C THR A 100 -10.05 -0.30 -13.87
N GLN A 101 -8.77 0.09 -13.84
CA GLN A 101 -7.91 0.01 -15.01
C GLN A 101 -7.63 -1.48 -15.23
N THR A 102 -8.02 -2.00 -16.39
CA THR A 102 -7.69 -3.37 -16.78
C THR A 102 -6.20 -3.45 -17.08
N VAL A 103 -5.42 -3.98 -16.15
CA VAL A 103 -4.01 -4.28 -16.40
C VAL A 103 -3.93 -5.53 -17.28
N SER A 104 -3.38 -5.37 -18.48
CA SER A 104 -3.08 -6.44 -19.44
C SER A 104 -1.60 -6.34 -19.80
N GLY A 105 -0.84 -7.41 -19.54
CA GLY A 105 0.60 -7.45 -19.82
C GLY A 105 1.35 -8.52 -19.02
N ASP A 106 2.67 -8.58 -19.26
CA ASP A 106 3.59 -9.35 -18.43
C ASP A 106 3.58 -8.82 -16.99
N VAL A 107 3.68 -9.71 -16.00
CA VAL A 107 3.95 -9.32 -14.61
C VAL A 107 5.32 -8.65 -14.57
N LEU A 108 5.39 -7.44 -14.05
CA LEU A 108 6.64 -6.70 -13.89
C LEU A 108 7.06 -6.65 -12.42
N GLY A 109 8.37 -6.61 -12.19
CA GLY A 109 8.94 -6.31 -10.88
C GLY A 109 9.74 -5.02 -10.94
N ARG A 110 9.37 -4.01 -10.15
CA ARG A 110 10.18 -2.81 -9.95
C ARG A 110 11.09 -3.01 -8.75
N VAL A 111 12.39 -2.82 -8.92
CA VAL A 111 13.38 -3.00 -7.84
C VAL A 111 13.27 -1.89 -6.80
N THR A 112 13.21 -2.26 -5.53
CA THR A 112 13.01 -1.33 -4.40
C THR A 112 14.27 -1.01 -3.60
N VAL A 113 15.40 -1.67 -3.90
CA VAL A 113 16.68 -1.55 -3.19
C VAL A 113 17.80 -1.10 -4.13
N ASP A 114 18.81 -0.43 -3.58
CA ASP A 114 19.89 0.20 -4.37
C ASP A 114 20.76 -0.80 -5.14
N SER A 115 20.88 -2.03 -4.65
CA SER A 115 21.59 -3.10 -5.34
C SER A 115 20.89 -4.45 -5.12
N LEU A 116 20.54 -5.10 -6.23
CA LEU A 116 19.92 -6.43 -6.24
C LEU A 116 20.66 -7.35 -7.20
N ASN A 117 21.19 -8.46 -6.68
CA ASN A 117 21.86 -9.46 -7.50
C ASN A 117 20.82 -10.31 -8.26
N ILE A 118 21.00 -10.44 -9.57
CA ILE A 118 20.40 -11.52 -10.36
C ILE A 118 21.32 -12.72 -10.26
N ARG A 119 20.79 -13.87 -9.83
CA ARG A 119 21.53 -15.10 -9.61
C ARG A 119 21.19 -16.16 -10.65
N LYS A 120 22.12 -17.08 -10.89
CA LYS A 120 21.93 -18.20 -11.82
C LYS A 120 20.84 -19.18 -11.36
N GLU A 121 20.77 -19.43 -10.05
CA GLU A 121 19.77 -20.30 -9.42
C GLU A 121 19.04 -19.60 -8.27
N ALA A 122 17.91 -20.18 -7.84
CA ALA A 122 17.03 -19.69 -6.78
C ALA A 122 17.61 -19.92 -5.37
N ASN A 123 18.84 -19.46 -5.11
CA ASN A 123 19.48 -19.51 -3.80
C ASN A 123 20.51 -18.39 -3.65
N SER A 124 20.84 -18.03 -2.40
CA SER A 124 21.71 -16.88 -2.08
C SER A 124 23.20 -17.12 -2.31
N THR A 125 23.62 -18.37 -2.52
CA THR A 125 25.03 -18.76 -2.71
C THR A 125 25.40 -18.95 -4.19
N SER A 126 24.40 -19.04 -5.07
CA SER A 126 24.58 -19.13 -6.52
C SER A 126 25.33 -17.93 -7.09
N ALA A 127 26.08 -18.19 -8.16
CA ALA A 127 26.76 -17.17 -8.97
C ALA A 127 25.82 -16.03 -9.35
N VAL A 128 26.35 -14.80 -9.25
CA VAL A 128 25.69 -13.57 -9.69
C VAL A 128 25.92 -13.41 -11.19
N VAL A 129 24.85 -13.30 -11.97
CA VAL A 129 24.90 -13.18 -13.43
C VAL A 129 24.73 -11.74 -13.91
N SER A 130 24.06 -10.90 -13.10
CA SER A 130 23.89 -9.47 -13.35
C SER A 130 23.48 -8.75 -12.06
N LYS A 131 23.43 -7.42 -12.07
CA LYS A 131 22.98 -6.58 -10.96
C LYS A 131 21.95 -5.58 -11.44
N LEU A 132 20.94 -5.37 -10.61
CA LEU A 132 19.90 -4.37 -10.77
C LEU A 132 20.12 -3.25 -9.75
N LYS A 133 19.66 -2.06 -10.10
CA LYS A 133 19.59 -0.88 -9.24
C LYS A 133 18.14 -0.60 -8.88
N LYS A 134 17.94 0.21 -7.84
CA LYS A 134 16.62 0.73 -7.48
C LYS A 134 15.97 1.42 -8.68
N GLY A 135 14.69 1.14 -8.90
CA GLY A 135 13.92 1.66 -10.03
C GLY A 135 14.00 0.82 -11.30
N ASP A 136 14.95 -0.12 -11.42
CA ASP A 136 14.99 -1.05 -12.56
C ASP A 136 13.70 -1.88 -12.63
N TYR A 137 13.29 -2.20 -13.86
CA TYR A 137 12.16 -3.08 -14.13
C TYR A 137 12.63 -4.41 -14.73
N VAL A 138 12.08 -5.50 -14.22
CA VAL A 138 12.28 -6.86 -14.75
C VAL A 138 10.95 -7.50 -15.16
N GLN A 139 10.99 -8.41 -16.14
CA GLN A 139 9.88 -9.35 -16.30
C GLN A 139 9.90 -10.33 -15.15
N VAL A 140 8.76 -10.62 -14.54
CA VAL A 140 8.63 -11.71 -13.59
C VAL A 140 7.97 -12.87 -14.33
N ASN A 141 8.74 -13.93 -14.56
CA ASN A 141 8.29 -15.10 -15.32
C ASN A 141 7.54 -16.10 -14.42
N SER A 142 8.03 -16.27 -13.18
CA SER A 142 7.43 -17.14 -12.17
C SER A 142 7.92 -16.77 -10.77
N ILE A 143 7.14 -17.15 -9.76
CA ILE A 143 7.48 -16.98 -8.35
C ILE A 143 7.40 -18.36 -7.68
N ASN A 144 8.42 -18.69 -6.90
CA ASN A 144 8.42 -19.85 -6.02
C ASN A 144 9.01 -19.44 -4.66
N GLY A 145 8.14 -19.37 -3.65
CA GLY A 145 8.48 -18.87 -2.32
C GLY A 145 9.02 -17.44 -2.38
N TYR A 146 10.28 -17.27 -1.98
CA TYR A 146 10.97 -15.97 -1.96
C TYR A 146 11.76 -15.68 -3.24
N TRP A 147 11.77 -16.58 -4.23
CA TRP A 147 12.54 -16.40 -5.46
C TRP A 147 11.62 -16.12 -6.64
N ALA A 148 11.90 -15.02 -7.34
CA ALA A 148 11.29 -14.71 -8.61
C ALA A 148 12.27 -15.09 -9.73
N GLN A 149 11.83 -15.91 -10.68
CA GLN A 149 12.55 -16.05 -11.95
C GLN A 149 12.22 -14.83 -12.79
N VAL A 150 13.25 -14.13 -13.24
CA VAL A 150 13.11 -12.86 -13.95
C VAL A 150 13.84 -12.86 -15.28
N THR A 151 13.37 -12.01 -16.19
CA THR A 151 14.07 -11.68 -17.44
C THR A 151 14.44 -10.20 -17.41
N TYR A 152 15.73 -9.90 -17.51
CA TYR A 152 16.28 -8.55 -17.58
C TYR A 152 17.23 -8.44 -18.76
N GLN A 153 16.98 -7.48 -19.66
CA GLN A 153 17.80 -7.26 -20.88
C GLN A 153 18.03 -8.55 -21.70
N GLY A 154 17.01 -9.42 -21.79
CA GLY A 154 17.08 -10.70 -22.52
C GLY A 154 17.75 -11.85 -21.74
N GLN A 155 18.35 -11.59 -20.58
CA GLN A 155 18.96 -12.61 -19.73
C GLN A 155 17.98 -13.08 -18.64
N LYS A 156 17.88 -14.40 -18.48
CA LYS A 156 17.12 -15.02 -17.38
C LYS A 156 18.00 -15.19 -16.14
N GLY A 157 17.37 -15.09 -14.97
CA GLY A 157 17.97 -15.41 -13.69
C GLY A 157 16.97 -15.31 -12.55
N TYR A 158 17.46 -15.27 -11.32
CA TYR A 158 16.64 -15.28 -10.11
C TYR A 158 16.98 -14.12 -9.20
N VAL A 159 15.96 -13.47 -8.65
CA VAL A 159 16.11 -12.42 -7.63
C VAL A 159 15.25 -12.74 -6.43
N HIS A 160 15.61 -12.21 -5.27
CA HIS A 160 14.78 -12.32 -4.08
C HIS A 160 13.56 -11.40 -4.23
N LYS A 161 12.35 -11.97 -4.19
CA LYS A 161 11.08 -11.32 -4.49
C LYS A 161 10.78 -10.13 -3.59
N SER A 162 11.19 -10.16 -2.32
CA SER A 162 10.92 -9.07 -1.37
C SER A 162 11.55 -7.74 -1.77
N TYR A 163 12.47 -7.75 -2.73
CA TYR A 163 13.10 -6.55 -3.29
C TYR A 163 12.44 -6.08 -4.60
N LEU A 164 11.30 -6.69 -4.96
CA LEU A 164 10.48 -6.31 -6.09
C LEU A 164 9.12 -5.81 -5.59
N LYS A 165 8.69 -4.66 -6.11
CA LYS A 165 7.27 -4.31 -6.17
C LYS A 165 6.69 -4.95 -7.42
N LEU A 166 5.80 -5.93 -7.23
CA LEU A 166 5.13 -6.63 -8.34
C LEU A 166 3.98 -5.77 -8.88
N LEU A 167 3.96 -5.60 -10.19
CA LEU A 167 3.00 -4.81 -10.95
C LEU A 167 2.33 -5.70 -12.01
N ASN A 168 1.14 -5.30 -12.46
CA ASN A 168 0.38 -6.01 -13.51
C ASN A 168 0.10 -7.47 -13.18
N GLN A 169 -0.23 -7.75 -11.92
CA GLN A 169 -0.60 -9.11 -11.56
C GLN A 169 -1.94 -9.46 -12.21
N ASN A 170 -1.91 -10.41 -13.14
CA ASN A 170 -3.12 -10.95 -13.73
C ASN A 170 -3.78 -11.91 -12.72
N GLY A 171 -5.08 -11.74 -12.46
CA GLY A 171 -5.84 -12.60 -11.56
C GLY A 171 -5.95 -12.04 -10.15
N ASN A 172 -5.70 -12.86 -9.13
CA ASN A 172 -5.87 -12.49 -7.73
C ASN A 172 -4.68 -11.64 -7.22
N PRO A 173 -4.86 -10.35 -6.85
CA PRO A 173 -3.78 -9.45 -6.43
C PRO A 173 -3.05 -9.87 -5.14
N LEU A 174 -3.67 -10.73 -4.33
CA LEU A 174 -3.11 -11.21 -3.06
C LEU A 174 -2.31 -12.50 -3.21
N LYS A 175 -2.42 -13.17 -4.36
CA LYS A 175 -1.72 -14.44 -4.60
C LYS A 175 -0.21 -14.25 -4.49
N ASP A 176 0.42 -15.16 -3.75
CA ASP A 176 1.86 -15.19 -3.50
C ASP A 176 2.43 -13.96 -2.77
N ARG A 177 1.57 -13.07 -2.24
CA ARG A 177 2.01 -11.95 -1.39
C ARG A 177 2.42 -12.44 -0.01
N ILE A 178 3.39 -11.76 0.60
CA ILE A 178 3.80 -12.04 1.99
C ILE A 178 3.37 -10.87 2.86
N ILE A 179 2.39 -11.07 3.73
CA ILE A 179 1.76 -9.99 4.49
C ILE A 179 2.00 -10.22 5.97
N ILE A 180 2.40 -9.18 6.70
CA ILE A 180 2.59 -9.25 8.15
C ILE A 180 1.43 -8.58 8.84
N ILE A 181 0.68 -9.36 9.61
CA ILE A 181 -0.39 -8.87 10.48
C ILE A 181 0.13 -8.91 11.90
N ASP A 182 0.12 -7.76 12.57
CA ASP A 182 0.66 -7.57 13.89
C ASP A 182 -0.45 -7.22 14.88
N PRO A 183 -1.02 -8.21 15.59
CA PRO A 183 -1.92 -7.93 16.70
C PRO A 183 -1.17 -7.23 17.84
N GLY A 184 -1.54 -5.98 18.17
CA GLY A 184 -0.91 -5.22 19.24
C GLY A 184 -0.98 -5.91 20.61
N HIS A 185 -0.04 -5.58 21.49
CA HIS A 185 0.03 -6.06 22.88
C HIS A 185 0.16 -7.60 23.02
N GLY A 186 -0.14 -8.15 24.19
CA GLY A 186 -0.11 -9.59 24.47
C GLY A 186 0.56 -9.95 25.81
N GLY A 187 0.16 -11.08 26.38
CA GLY A 187 0.66 -11.58 27.65
C GLY A 187 0.46 -10.58 28.78
N SER A 188 1.58 -10.17 29.39
CA SER A 188 1.62 -9.18 30.47
C SER A 188 1.29 -7.76 30.03
N ASP A 189 1.44 -7.44 28.74
CA ASP A 189 0.96 -6.18 28.18
C ASP A 189 -0.48 -6.36 27.72
N VAL A 190 -1.42 -5.81 28.49
CA VAL A 190 -2.85 -5.96 28.22
C VAL A 190 -3.38 -4.91 27.22
N GLY A 191 -2.56 -3.92 26.88
CA GLY A 191 -2.99 -2.71 26.17
C GLY A 191 -4.04 -1.93 26.96
N THR A 192 -4.97 -1.31 26.25
CA THR A 192 -6.11 -0.63 26.83
C THR A 192 -7.03 -1.63 27.56
N LEU A 193 -7.55 -1.21 28.71
CA LEU A 193 -8.44 -1.98 29.56
C LEU A 193 -9.73 -1.21 29.87
N TYR A 194 -10.88 -1.86 29.69
CA TYR A 194 -12.17 -1.42 30.22
C TYR A 194 -12.95 -2.61 30.79
N ASP A 195 -13.27 -2.61 32.08
CA ASP A 195 -14.10 -3.66 32.73
C ASP A 195 -13.77 -5.10 32.29
N LYS A 196 -12.48 -5.49 32.43
CA LYS A 196 -11.93 -6.81 32.03
C LYS A 196 -11.95 -7.12 30.53
N ILE A 197 -12.30 -6.15 29.69
CA ILE A 197 -12.09 -6.21 28.25
C ILE A 197 -10.69 -5.68 27.98
N TYR A 198 -9.84 -6.53 27.40
CA TYR A 198 -8.45 -6.22 27.12
C TYR A 198 -8.27 -5.99 25.61
N GLU A 199 -7.54 -4.94 25.25
CA GLU A 199 -7.16 -4.66 23.86
C GLU A 199 -6.47 -5.85 23.22
N LYS A 200 -5.53 -6.50 23.93
CA LYS A 200 -4.77 -7.65 23.41
C LYS A 200 -5.64 -8.81 22.88
N ASP A 201 -6.84 -8.99 23.44
CA ASP A 201 -7.77 -10.05 23.06
C ASP A 201 -8.52 -9.67 21.78
N ILE A 202 -8.95 -8.40 21.69
CA ILE A 202 -9.61 -7.84 20.51
C ILE A 202 -8.65 -7.86 19.32
N THR A 203 -7.43 -7.36 19.50
CA THR A 203 -6.43 -7.28 18.42
C THR A 203 -6.04 -8.66 17.93
N LEU A 204 -5.88 -9.66 18.83
CA LEU A 204 -5.59 -11.04 18.44
C LEU A 204 -6.74 -11.66 17.65
N LYS A 205 -7.99 -11.44 18.08
CA LYS A 205 -9.17 -11.97 17.41
C LYS A 205 -9.32 -11.39 16.02
N VAL A 206 -9.26 -10.05 15.88
CA VAL A 206 -9.33 -9.39 14.57
C VAL A 206 -8.16 -9.80 13.68
N GLY A 207 -6.93 -9.78 14.21
CA GLY A 207 -5.74 -10.14 13.43
C GLY A 207 -5.75 -11.58 12.92
N THR A 208 -6.28 -12.52 13.70
CA THR A 208 -6.44 -13.92 13.27
C THR A 208 -7.45 -14.03 12.11
N LEU A 209 -8.59 -13.34 12.21
CA LEU A 209 -9.59 -13.32 11.12
C LEU A 209 -9.07 -12.64 9.85
N VAL A 210 -8.29 -11.56 9.99
CA VAL A 210 -7.61 -10.92 8.84
C VAL A 210 -6.65 -11.91 8.19
N LYS A 211 -5.85 -12.64 8.99
CA LYS A 211 -4.97 -13.69 8.49
C LYS A 211 -5.74 -14.73 7.68
N ASP A 212 -6.82 -15.27 8.23
CA ASP A 212 -7.57 -16.35 7.57
C ASP A 212 -8.16 -15.89 6.23
N LYS A 213 -8.68 -14.66 6.15
CA LYS A 213 -9.19 -14.06 4.91
C LYS A 213 -8.10 -13.87 3.84
N LEU A 214 -6.94 -13.37 4.25
CA LEU A 214 -5.81 -13.16 3.36
C LEU A 214 -5.22 -14.50 2.86
N GLU A 215 -5.11 -15.50 3.73
CA GLU A 215 -4.64 -16.85 3.36
C GLU A 215 -5.63 -17.56 2.43
N ALA A 216 -6.94 -17.43 2.68
CA ALA A 216 -7.97 -17.90 1.76
C ALA A 216 -7.88 -17.23 0.38
N ALA A 217 -7.42 -15.97 0.33
CA ALA A 217 -7.12 -15.24 -0.90
C ALA A 217 -5.71 -15.55 -1.47
N GLY A 218 -4.99 -16.56 -0.96
CA GLY A 218 -3.72 -17.02 -1.51
C GLY A 218 -2.49 -16.22 -1.11
N ALA A 219 -2.59 -15.33 -0.12
CA ALA A 219 -1.43 -14.71 0.50
C ALA A 219 -0.79 -15.65 1.53
N LYS A 220 0.50 -15.48 1.77
CA LYS A 220 1.18 -16.01 2.95
C LYS A 220 1.13 -14.96 4.04
N VAL A 221 0.50 -15.27 5.18
CA VAL A 221 0.41 -14.34 6.30
C VAL A 221 1.33 -14.78 7.43
N LEU A 222 2.04 -13.82 8.00
CA LEU A 222 2.94 -14.04 9.13
C LEU A 222 2.53 -13.11 10.28
N MET A 223 2.51 -13.65 11.49
CA MET A 223 2.14 -12.90 12.69
C MET A 223 3.25 -13.04 13.73
N PRO A 224 3.73 -11.93 14.35
CA PRO A 224 4.73 -11.99 15.41
C PRO A 224 4.18 -12.69 16.67
N ARG A 225 2.85 -12.77 16.83
CA ARG A 225 2.18 -13.61 17.81
C ARG A 225 0.91 -14.24 17.24
N THR A 226 0.64 -15.49 17.61
CA THR A 226 -0.59 -16.23 17.27
C THR A 226 -1.38 -16.64 18.53
N GLY A 227 -0.92 -16.24 19.70
CA GLY A 227 -1.54 -16.48 21.00
C GLY A 227 -1.35 -15.30 21.95
N ASP A 228 -1.78 -15.48 23.20
CA ASP A 228 -1.64 -14.48 24.27
C ASP A 228 -0.22 -14.49 24.86
N THR A 229 0.74 -14.00 24.08
CA THR A 229 2.16 -13.94 24.48
C THR A 229 2.66 -12.50 24.42
N PHE A 230 3.40 -12.09 25.45
CA PHE A 230 4.08 -10.80 25.45
C PHE A 230 5.23 -10.80 24.44
N SER A 231 5.31 -9.73 23.65
CA SER A 231 6.43 -9.47 22.77
C SER A 231 6.65 -7.95 22.67
N PRO A 232 7.87 -7.45 22.93
CA PRO A 232 8.14 -6.01 22.90
C PRO A 232 8.09 -5.46 21.47
N PRO A 233 7.76 -4.16 21.27
CA PRO A 233 7.61 -3.56 19.94
C PRO A 233 8.79 -3.80 18.98
N GLN A 234 10.03 -3.77 19.49
CA GLN A 234 11.22 -4.01 18.67
C GLN A 234 11.25 -5.43 18.08
N LYS A 235 10.74 -6.43 18.80
CA LYS A 235 10.67 -7.81 18.28
C LYS A 235 9.72 -7.92 17.09
N HIS A 236 8.68 -7.08 17.01
CA HIS A 236 7.75 -7.09 15.88
C HIS A 236 8.40 -6.49 14.63
N VAL A 237 9.22 -5.45 14.83
CA VAL A 237 10.08 -4.87 13.78
C VAL A 237 11.11 -5.90 13.29
N ASP A 238 11.82 -6.55 14.22
CA ASP A 238 12.82 -7.58 13.88
C ASP A 238 12.18 -8.76 13.17
N PHE A 239 10.99 -9.19 13.61
CA PHE A 239 10.19 -10.21 12.95
C PHE A 239 9.85 -9.80 11.52
N SER A 240 9.46 -8.54 11.29
CA SER A 240 9.17 -8.02 9.96
C SER A 240 10.38 -8.11 9.03
N HIS A 241 11.55 -7.70 9.51
CA HIS A 241 12.80 -7.77 8.75
C HIS A 241 13.26 -9.21 8.47
N ALA A 242 13.13 -10.12 9.44
CA ALA A 242 13.56 -11.51 9.29
C ALA A 242 12.69 -12.32 8.34
N ASN A 243 11.43 -11.91 8.15
CA ASN A 243 10.44 -12.68 7.40
C ASN A 243 10.14 -12.15 6.00
N TYR A 244 10.75 -11.02 5.62
CA TYR A 244 10.64 -10.40 4.31
C TYR A 244 9.17 -10.17 3.88
N GLY A 245 8.36 -9.61 4.79
CA GLY A 245 7.02 -9.15 4.45
C GLY A 245 7.03 -8.10 3.34
N GLU A 246 5.93 -7.97 2.61
CA GLU A 246 5.72 -6.93 1.60
C GLU A 246 4.97 -5.73 2.18
N ILE A 247 4.12 -5.95 3.20
CA ILE A 247 3.50 -4.91 4.02
C ILE A 247 3.43 -5.35 5.48
N PHE A 248 3.26 -4.37 6.38
CA PHE A 248 3.07 -4.57 7.81
C PHE A 248 1.81 -3.84 8.28
N VAL A 249 0.86 -4.55 8.89
CA VAL A 249 -0.39 -3.98 9.41
C VAL A 249 -0.50 -4.31 10.88
N SER A 250 -0.26 -3.31 11.73
CA SER A 250 -0.46 -3.40 13.17
C SER A 250 -1.90 -3.05 13.54
N ILE A 251 -2.52 -3.84 14.40
CA ILE A 251 -3.93 -3.70 14.79
C ILE A 251 -4.00 -3.40 16.28
N HIS A 252 -4.65 -2.30 16.63
CA HIS A 252 -4.73 -1.72 17.96
C HIS A 252 -6.15 -1.21 18.28
N VAL A 253 -6.38 -0.92 19.56
CA VAL A 253 -7.61 -0.31 20.06
C VAL A 253 -7.25 0.89 20.94
N ASN A 254 -7.84 2.02 20.62
CA ASN A 254 -7.49 3.28 21.25
C ASN A 254 -8.18 3.45 22.62
N SER A 255 -7.74 4.47 23.35
CA SER A 255 -8.35 4.93 24.59
C SER A 255 -8.16 6.42 24.77
N ALA A 256 -9.11 7.06 25.45
CA ALA A 256 -9.00 8.46 25.81
C ALA A 256 -9.63 8.73 27.17
N VAL A 257 -9.08 9.71 27.89
CA VAL A 257 -9.65 10.23 29.14
C VAL A 257 -11.05 10.81 28.89
N ASN A 258 -11.23 11.57 27.81
CA ASN A 258 -12.56 11.98 27.38
C ASN A 258 -13.23 10.81 26.65
N THR A 259 -14.21 10.20 27.29
CA THR A 259 -14.95 9.04 26.77
C THR A 259 -15.83 9.35 25.57
N ASP A 260 -16.02 10.62 25.20
CA ASP A 260 -16.72 11.01 23.96
C ASP A 260 -15.86 10.79 22.70
N ALA A 261 -14.53 10.65 22.87
CA ALA A 261 -13.64 10.34 21.75
C ALA A 261 -13.98 8.97 21.16
N LYS A 262 -14.38 8.96 19.88
CA LYS A 262 -14.78 7.76 19.15
C LYS A 262 -14.36 7.78 17.69
N GLY A 263 -14.40 6.62 17.05
CA GLY A 263 -14.06 6.42 15.65
C GLY A 263 -12.72 5.75 15.42
N THR A 264 -12.49 5.35 14.18
CA THR A 264 -11.25 4.72 13.74
C THR A 264 -10.26 5.77 13.20
N GLU A 265 -8.98 5.53 13.43
CA GLU A 265 -7.85 6.24 12.80
C GLU A 265 -6.79 5.24 12.36
N THR A 266 -6.00 5.60 11.35
CA THR A 266 -4.89 4.77 10.90
C THR A 266 -3.64 5.62 10.76
N TYR A 267 -2.55 5.09 11.28
CA TYR A 267 -1.27 5.76 11.35
C TYR A 267 -0.26 5.18 10.39
N TYR A 268 0.61 6.04 9.90
CA TYR A 268 1.83 5.70 9.18
C TYR A 268 2.97 6.57 9.71
N ALA A 269 4.22 6.16 9.52
CA ALA A 269 5.36 6.87 10.12
C ALA A 269 6.35 7.49 9.13
N LYS A 270 6.58 6.88 7.95
CA LYS A 270 7.76 7.24 7.16
C LYS A 270 7.73 8.65 6.62
N THR A 271 8.92 9.17 6.33
CA THR A 271 9.17 10.46 5.67
C THR A 271 10.39 10.30 4.75
N PRO A 272 10.52 11.13 3.69
CA PRO A 272 10.38 10.78 2.26
C PRO A 272 11.13 9.56 1.69
N GLY A 273 10.48 8.84 0.76
CA GLY A 273 11.07 7.81 -0.11
C GLY A 273 9.99 7.06 -0.91
N ASP A 274 10.37 6.07 -1.73
CA ASP A 274 9.45 5.28 -2.58
C ASP A 274 8.27 4.63 -1.85
N MET A 275 8.42 4.36 -0.56
CA MET A 275 7.40 3.70 0.26
C MET A 275 6.42 4.67 0.92
N PHE A 276 6.70 5.98 0.92
CA PHE A 276 5.86 6.94 1.63
C PHE A 276 4.43 7.00 1.09
N GLN A 277 4.29 7.02 -0.24
CA GLN A 277 2.97 6.97 -0.85
C GLN A 277 2.28 5.63 -0.60
N GLU A 278 3.05 4.54 -0.55
CA GLU A 278 2.51 3.22 -0.26
C GLU A 278 1.95 3.10 1.16
N ASP A 279 2.62 3.68 2.15
CA ASP A 279 2.11 3.77 3.52
C ASP A 279 0.76 4.50 3.58
N ILE A 280 0.68 5.66 2.90
CA ILE A 280 -0.53 6.48 2.87
C ILE A 280 -1.66 5.76 2.15
N ASP A 281 -1.37 5.15 1.00
CA ASP A 281 -2.36 4.41 0.21
C ASP A 281 -2.91 3.25 1.04
N LEU A 282 -2.03 2.42 1.62
CA LEU A 282 -2.41 1.30 2.47
C LEU A 282 -3.27 1.77 3.66
N ALA A 283 -2.83 2.82 4.36
CA ALA A 283 -3.57 3.38 5.49
C ALA A 283 -4.94 3.92 5.07
N THR A 284 -5.01 4.58 3.92
CA THR A 284 -6.23 5.19 3.41
C THR A 284 -7.25 4.14 2.99
N PHE A 285 -6.83 3.12 2.24
CA PHE A 285 -7.73 2.05 1.85
C PHE A 285 -8.27 1.29 3.06
N VAL A 286 -7.41 0.90 4.01
CA VAL A 286 -7.85 0.22 5.23
C VAL A 286 -8.79 1.09 6.07
N ASN A 287 -8.42 2.34 6.35
CA ASN A 287 -9.25 3.26 7.13
C ASN A 287 -10.63 3.47 6.50
N ASN A 288 -10.68 3.71 5.18
CA ASN A 288 -11.95 3.97 4.49
C ASN A 288 -12.86 2.73 4.47
N GLN A 289 -12.30 1.54 4.30
CA GLN A 289 -13.08 0.30 4.37
C GLN A 289 -13.68 0.08 5.77
N ILE A 290 -12.97 0.43 6.84
CA ILE A 290 -13.51 0.36 8.21
C ILE A 290 -14.63 1.39 8.40
N VAL A 291 -14.38 2.64 8.04
CA VAL A 291 -15.36 3.74 8.14
C VAL A 291 -16.66 3.38 7.42
N ASN A 292 -16.57 2.96 6.16
CA ASN A 292 -17.74 2.74 5.32
C ASN A 292 -18.53 1.50 5.74
N ASN A 293 -17.86 0.39 6.06
CA ASN A 293 -18.52 -0.88 6.33
C ASN A 293 -19.11 -0.95 7.75
N LEU A 294 -18.51 -0.25 8.73
CA LEU A 294 -18.97 -0.28 10.13
C LEU A 294 -19.67 1.01 10.56
N ASN A 295 -19.79 2.01 9.67
CA ASN A 295 -20.28 3.35 9.99
C ASN A 295 -19.54 3.93 11.21
N MET A 296 -18.21 3.89 11.17
CA MET A 296 -17.35 4.43 12.23
C MET A 296 -17.11 5.92 12.00
N ASN A 297 -16.99 6.70 13.08
CA ASN A 297 -16.53 8.08 12.95
C ASN A 297 -15.11 8.10 12.33
N ASN A 298 -14.92 8.88 11.26
CA ASN A 298 -13.65 8.91 10.53
C ASN A 298 -12.69 9.92 11.15
N ARG A 299 -11.71 9.45 11.92
CA ARG A 299 -10.69 10.30 12.55
C ARG A 299 -9.45 10.53 11.68
N LYS A 300 -9.51 10.00 10.45
CA LYS A 300 -8.58 10.16 9.32
C LYS A 300 -7.27 9.39 9.48
N VAL A 301 -6.55 9.31 8.36
CA VAL A 301 -5.17 8.82 8.31
C VAL A 301 -4.22 9.90 8.81
N ARG A 302 -3.26 9.54 9.68
CA ARG A 302 -2.34 10.50 10.31
C ARG A 302 -0.90 10.00 10.30
N LYS A 303 0.03 10.93 10.20
CA LYS A 303 1.44 10.61 10.41
C LYS A 303 1.74 10.57 11.90
N TYR A 304 2.28 9.46 12.40
CA TYR A 304 2.81 9.34 13.75
C TYR A 304 3.89 8.26 13.84
N ASN A 305 4.95 8.51 14.62
CA ASN A 305 6.13 7.64 14.67
C ASN A 305 6.02 6.55 15.75
N TYR A 306 4.99 5.71 15.70
CA TYR A 306 4.98 4.51 16.54
C TYR A 306 6.13 3.59 16.13
N ILE A 307 6.81 2.98 17.11
CA ILE A 307 8.03 2.17 16.90
C ILE A 307 7.83 1.12 15.80
N VAL A 308 6.70 0.40 15.85
CA VAL A 308 6.39 -0.72 14.96
C VAL A 308 6.17 -0.32 13.49
N VAL A 309 5.80 0.93 13.21
CA VAL A 309 5.64 1.43 11.83
C VAL A 309 6.78 2.34 11.38
N ALA A 310 7.49 2.97 12.33
CA ALA A 310 8.61 3.86 12.03
C ALA A 310 9.87 3.10 11.62
N ASN A 311 10.08 1.91 12.19
CA ASN A 311 11.35 1.19 12.07
C ASN A 311 11.31 -0.01 11.10
N THR A 312 10.26 -0.15 10.30
CA THR A 312 10.17 -1.20 9.28
C THR A 312 10.73 -0.73 7.94
N ASN A 313 11.18 -1.66 7.09
CA ASN A 313 11.69 -1.36 5.75
C ASN A 313 10.67 -1.61 4.62
N ILE A 314 9.39 -1.75 4.96
CA ILE A 314 8.28 -2.06 4.04
C ILE A 314 7.10 -1.12 4.32
N PRO A 315 6.10 -0.99 3.43
CA PRO A 315 4.91 -0.23 3.73
C PRO A 315 4.26 -0.69 5.04
N ALA A 316 4.02 0.23 5.96
CA ALA A 316 3.63 -0.11 7.33
C ALA A 316 2.60 0.85 7.91
N ILE A 317 1.54 0.28 8.48
CA ILE A 317 0.44 1.03 9.10
C ILE A 317 0.10 0.48 10.49
N LEU A 318 -0.47 1.35 11.33
CA LEU A 318 -1.07 0.99 12.61
C LEU A 318 -2.53 1.44 12.61
N VAL A 319 -3.44 0.50 12.74
CA VAL A 319 -4.89 0.71 12.69
C VAL A 319 -5.41 0.77 14.12
N GLU A 320 -6.00 1.90 14.50
CA GLU A 320 -6.83 2.00 15.70
C GLU A 320 -8.27 1.71 15.33
N LEU A 321 -8.79 0.55 15.74
CA LEU A 321 -10.13 0.09 15.36
C LEU A 321 -11.24 1.00 15.88
N GLY A 322 -11.05 1.58 17.06
CA GLY A 322 -12.00 2.42 17.78
C GLY A 322 -11.50 2.72 19.19
N PHE A 323 -12.28 3.40 20.01
CA PHE A 323 -11.92 3.74 21.38
C PHE A 323 -12.60 2.81 22.39
N LEU A 324 -11.85 1.98 23.12
CA LEU A 324 -12.42 1.09 24.13
C LEU A 324 -13.07 1.87 25.30
N SER A 325 -12.59 3.10 25.54
CA SER A 325 -13.17 4.02 26.52
C SER A 325 -14.56 4.54 26.11
N ASN A 326 -14.90 4.57 24.83
CA ASN A 326 -16.19 5.04 24.32
C ASN A 326 -17.22 3.90 24.25
N ASN A 327 -18.45 4.18 24.70
CA ASN A 327 -19.49 3.15 24.78
C ASN A 327 -19.96 2.62 23.41
N GLU A 328 -20.09 3.50 22.40
CA GLU A 328 -20.54 3.09 21.06
C GLU A 328 -19.48 2.26 20.34
N ASP A 329 -18.21 2.68 20.40
CA ASP A 329 -17.11 1.93 19.81
C ASP A 329 -16.90 0.60 20.55
N ARG A 330 -16.90 0.60 21.89
CA ARG A 330 -16.75 -0.62 22.69
C ARG A 330 -17.83 -1.66 22.39
N ALA A 331 -19.08 -1.23 22.17
CA ALA A 331 -20.16 -2.14 21.78
C ALA A 331 -19.85 -2.87 20.45
N LYS A 332 -19.20 -2.20 19.50
CA LYS A 332 -18.72 -2.83 18.25
C LYS A 332 -17.46 -3.66 18.47
N LEU A 333 -16.52 -3.20 19.28
CA LEU A 333 -15.24 -3.87 19.56
C LEU A 333 -15.41 -5.17 20.38
N THR A 334 -16.58 -5.41 20.96
CA THR A 334 -16.88 -6.60 21.77
C THR A 334 -17.96 -7.50 21.18
N ASP A 335 -18.52 -7.12 20.04
CA ASP A 335 -19.53 -7.89 19.32
C ASP A 335 -18.89 -8.69 18.18
N ASP A 336 -19.12 -10.00 18.17
CA ASP A 336 -18.49 -10.93 17.23
C ASP A 336 -18.81 -10.63 15.77
N LYS A 337 -20.00 -10.11 15.47
CA LYS A 337 -20.36 -9.68 14.11
C LYS A 337 -19.54 -8.46 13.70
N TYR A 338 -19.33 -7.50 14.60
CA TYR A 338 -18.52 -6.32 14.30
C TYR A 338 -17.02 -6.64 14.22
N ILE A 339 -16.52 -7.57 15.03
CA ILE A 339 -15.16 -8.10 14.93
C ILE A 339 -14.91 -8.70 13.53
N GLU A 340 -15.84 -9.49 13.00
CA GLU A 340 -15.78 -10.01 11.64
C GLU A 340 -15.80 -8.90 10.59
N LEU A 341 -16.60 -7.85 10.79
CA LEU A 341 -16.64 -6.69 9.89
C LEU A 341 -15.32 -5.89 9.92
N PHE A 342 -14.68 -5.71 11.08
CA PHE A 342 -13.36 -5.08 11.16
C PHE A 342 -12.33 -5.88 10.35
N ALA A 343 -12.30 -7.20 10.55
CA ALA A 343 -11.39 -8.08 9.83
C ALA A 343 -11.65 -8.04 8.31
N GLU A 344 -12.91 -8.07 7.89
CA GLU A 344 -13.33 -7.95 6.50
C GLU A 344 -12.91 -6.61 5.88
N SER A 345 -13.05 -5.51 6.62
CA SER A 345 -12.64 -4.18 6.16
C SER A 345 -11.12 -4.05 6.00
N ILE A 346 -10.34 -4.58 6.94
CA ILE A 346 -8.86 -4.60 6.82
C ILE A 346 -8.46 -5.44 5.60
N TYR A 347 -9.03 -6.64 5.44
CA TYR A 347 -8.81 -7.50 4.28
C TYR A 347 -9.12 -6.76 2.96
N LYS A 348 -10.28 -6.11 2.85
CA LYS A 348 -10.67 -5.34 1.66
C LYS A 348 -9.74 -4.17 1.39
N GLY A 349 -9.29 -3.47 2.43
CA GLY A 349 -8.34 -2.36 2.28
C GLY A 349 -6.99 -2.82 1.75
N ILE A 350 -6.50 -3.97 2.23
CA ILE A 350 -5.27 -4.59 1.72
C ILE A 350 -5.46 -5.08 0.28
N LEU A 351 -6.60 -5.69 -0.04
CA LEU A 351 -6.94 -6.11 -1.40
C LEU A 351 -6.96 -4.91 -2.36
N GLU A 352 -7.59 -3.80 -1.97
CA GLU A 352 -7.63 -2.56 -2.76
C GLU A 352 -6.24 -1.96 -2.95
N TYR A 353 -5.41 -1.97 -1.88
CA TYR A 353 -4.02 -1.56 -1.93
C TYR A 353 -3.19 -2.35 -2.97
N TYR A 354 -3.36 -3.66 -3.05
CA TYR A 354 -2.65 -4.48 -4.04
C TYR A 354 -3.28 -4.41 -5.43
N SER A 355 -4.60 -4.20 -5.53
CA SER A 355 -5.31 -4.08 -6.82
C SER A 355 -4.91 -2.83 -7.60
N LYS A 356 -4.34 -1.81 -6.95
CA LYS A 356 -3.84 -0.60 -7.63
C LYS A 356 -2.55 -0.85 -8.41
N GLN A 357 -1.85 -1.96 -8.17
CA GLN A 357 -0.44 -2.19 -8.56
C GLN A 357 -0.27 -2.87 -9.92
#